data_AF-A0A931S116-F1
#
_entry.id   AF-A0A931S116-F1
#
_cell.length_a   1.000
_cell.length_b   1.000
_cell.length_c   1.000
_cell.angle_alpha   90.00
_cell.angle_beta   90.00
_cell.angle_gamma   90.00
#
_symmetry.space_group_name_H-M   'P 1'
#
loop_
_entity.id
_entity.type
_entity.pdbx_description
1 polymer ?
#
loop_
_entity_poly.entity_id
_entity_poly.type
_entity_poly.pdbx_seq_one_letter_code
_entity_poly.pdbx_strand_id
1 'polypeptide(L)'
;MTLNVATSLGAIKVTPRFKISKRLRKKIEESLKLAVDETKPVEELLAKIKKRIPWVDSPRGALVAYMTGQSWTQKRLAKATGIPQGNISAMISGKRPIGPATARRLAETFGVDYRKFL
;
A
#
# COMPACT_ATOMS: atom_id res chain seq x y z
N MET A 1 -19.53 -16.09 -33.71
CA MET A 1 -18.30 -15.27 -33.64
C MET A 1 -17.62 -15.56 -32.32
N THR A 2 -16.35 -15.93 -32.31
CA THR A 2 -15.62 -16.28 -31.09
C THR A 2 -14.70 -15.13 -30.69
N LEU A 3 -14.70 -14.77 -29.41
CA LEU A 3 -13.76 -13.80 -28.85
C LEU A 3 -12.64 -14.57 -28.16
N ASN A 4 -11.40 -14.32 -28.56
CA ASN A 4 -10.23 -14.82 -27.86
C ASN A 4 -9.67 -13.66 -27.04
N VAL A 5 -9.77 -13.75 -25.73
CA VAL A 5 -9.30 -12.73 -24.79
C VAL A 5 -7.99 -13.21 -24.20
N ALA A 6 -6.89 -12.55 -24.56
CA ALA A 6 -5.59 -12.82 -23.94
C ALA A 6 -5.55 -12.23 -22.52
N THR A 7 -5.12 -13.04 -21.56
CA THR A 7 -4.98 -12.73 -20.12
C THR A 7 -3.63 -13.22 -19.62
N SER A 8 -3.23 -12.84 -18.40
CA SER A 8 -1.97 -13.30 -17.79
C SER A 8 -1.86 -14.83 -17.61
N LEU A 9 -2.99 -15.53 -17.45
CA LEU A 9 -3.03 -16.99 -17.29
C LEU A 9 -3.24 -17.75 -18.63
N GLY A 10 -3.30 -17.05 -19.76
CA GLY A 10 -3.54 -17.63 -21.08
C GLY A 10 -4.72 -17.00 -21.81
N ALA A 11 -5.28 -17.72 -22.79
CA ALA A 11 -6.36 -17.21 -23.64
C ALA A 11 -7.74 -17.76 -23.20
N ILE A 12 -8.66 -16.86 -22.87
CA ILE A 12 -10.07 -17.20 -22.61
C ILE A 12 -10.86 -17.12 -23.91
N LYS A 13 -11.50 -18.22 -24.27
CA LYS A 13 -12.36 -18.33 -25.45
C LYS A 13 -13.82 -18.11 -25.07
N VAL A 14 -14.42 -17.03 -25.56
CA VAL A 14 -15.83 -16.69 -25.32
C VAL A 14 -16.61 -16.88 -26.61
N THR A 15 -17.65 -17.71 -26.57
CA THR A 15 -18.53 -17.97 -27.72
C THR A 15 -19.93 -17.45 -27.43
N PRO A 16 -20.22 -16.17 -27.72
CA PRO A 16 -21.54 -15.60 -27.52
C PRO A 16 -22.59 -16.22 -28.45
N ARG A 17 -23.78 -16.47 -27.90
CA ARG A 17 -24.95 -16.96 -28.65
C ARG A 17 -25.79 -15.85 -29.29
N PHE A 18 -25.30 -14.61 -29.26
CA PHE A 18 -25.98 -13.43 -29.79
C PHE A 18 -24.98 -12.49 -30.47
N LYS A 19 -25.49 -11.55 -31.28
CA LYS A 19 -24.67 -10.56 -31.99
C LYS A 19 -24.11 -9.54 -31.01
N ILE A 20 -22.79 -9.37 -31.01
CA ILE A 20 -22.10 -8.45 -30.12
C ILE A 20 -21.68 -7.18 -30.87
N SER A 21 -21.97 -6.02 -30.29
CA SER A 21 -21.48 -4.72 -30.79
C SER A 21 -20.01 -4.50 -30.40
N LYS A 22 -19.28 -3.65 -31.14
CA LYS A 22 -17.87 -3.31 -30.81
C LYS A 22 -17.70 -2.80 -29.37
N ARG A 23 -18.64 -1.98 -28.88
CA ARG A 23 -18.63 -1.47 -27.49
C ARG A 23 -18.78 -2.59 -26.46
N LEU A 24 -19.72 -3.51 -26.68
CA LEU A 24 -19.96 -4.63 -25.75
C LEU A 24 -18.80 -5.63 -25.78
N ARG A 25 -18.22 -5.89 -26.96
CA ARG A 25 -16.99 -6.69 -27.09
C ARG A 25 -15.86 -6.14 -26.22
N LYS A 26 -15.60 -4.83 -26.30
CA LYS A 26 -14.57 -4.15 -25.50
C LYS A 26 -14.83 -4.31 -23.99
N LYS A 27 -16.07 -4.11 -23.54
CA LYS A 27 -16.44 -4.30 -22.13
C LYS A 27 -16.23 -5.75 -21.65
N ILE A 28 -16.59 -6.74 -22.47
CA ILE A 28 -16.38 -8.16 -22.15
C ILE A 28 -14.89 -8.48 -22.05
N GLU A 29 -14.08 -8.03 -23.02
CA GLU A 29 -12.63 -8.20 -23.01
C GLU A 29 -11.98 -7.54 -21.77
N GLU A 30 -12.37 -6.31 -21.42
CA GLU A 30 -11.85 -5.59 -20.24
C GLU A 30 -12.26 -6.26 -18.92
N SER A 31 -13.51 -6.70 -18.79
CA SER A 31 -14.01 -7.35 -17.57
C SER A 31 -13.32 -8.70 -17.34
N LEU A 32 -13.10 -9.48 -18.41
CA LEU A 32 -12.42 -10.77 -18.32
C LEU A 32 -10.94 -10.62 -18.01
N LYS A 33 -10.27 -9.62 -18.58
CA LYS A 33 -8.90 -9.28 -18.20
C LYS A 33 -8.83 -8.86 -16.74
N LEU A 34 -9.73 -7.99 -16.28
CA LEU A 34 -9.75 -7.53 -14.89
C LEU A 34 -9.97 -8.69 -13.90
N ALA A 35 -10.90 -9.60 -14.20
CA ALA A 35 -11.21 -10.75 -13.34
C ALA A 35 -10.07 -11.80 -13.27
N VAL A 36 -9.18 -11.84 -14.26
CA VAL A 36 -8.07 -12.81 -14.33
C VAL A 36 -6.75 -12.18 -13.88
N ASP A 37 -6.53 -10.92 -14.25
CA ASP A 37 -5.37 -10.12 -13.88
C ASP A 37 -5.58 -9.40 -12.53
N GLU A 38 -6.58 -9.82 -11.73
CA GLU A 38 -6.87 -9.28 -10.39
C GLU A 38 -5.70 -9.47 -9.41
N THR A 39 -4.74 -10.31 -9.77
CA THR A 39 -3.41 -10.33 -9.15
C THR A 39 -2.45 -9.47 -9.98
N LYS A 40 -2.53 -8.14 -9.85
CA LYS A 40 -1.25 -7.41 -9.88
C LYS A 40 -0.45 -8.00 -8.73
N PRO A 41 0.71 -8.63 -9.00
CA PRO A 41 1.52 -9.18 -7.92
C PRO A 41 1.68 -8.09 -6.87
N VAL A 42 1.47 -8.42 -5.60
CA VAL A 42 1.61 -7.46 -4.49
C VAL A 42 2.94 -6.71 -4.63
N GLU A 43 3.95 -7.39 -5.15
CA GLU A 43 5.27 -6.92 -5.55
C GLU A 43 5.24 -5.74 -6.54
N GLU A 44 4.39 -5.79 -7.59
CA GLU A 44 4.29 -4.71 -8.58
C GLU A 44 3.62 -3.47 -7.98
N LEU A 45 2.61 -3.67 -7.14
CA LEU A 45 1.95 -2.59 -6.41
C LEU A 45 2.94 -1.94 -5.43
N LEU A 46 3.65 -2.76 -4.64
CA LEU A 46 4.70 -2.31 -3.73
C LEU A 46 5.81 -1.57 -4.47
N ALA A 47 6.23 -2.04 -5.64
CA ALA A 47 7.23 -1.36 -6.46
C ALA A 47 6.76 0.03 -6.91
N LYS A 48 5.47 0.17 -7.30
CA LYS A 48 4.87 1.47 -7.65
C LYS A 48 4.81 2.41 -6.45
N ILE A 49 4.43 1.90 -5.28
CA ILE A 49 4.39 2.70 -4.05
C ILE A 49 5.80 3.13 -3.66
N LYS A 50 6.78 2.22 -3.70
CA LYS A 50 8.18 2.49 -3.37
C LYS A 50 8.81 3.52 -4.30
N LYS A 51 8.42 3.56 -5.58
CA LYS A 51 8.85 4.64 -6.51
C LYS A 51 8.38 6.03 -6.06
N ARG A 52 7.19 6.14 -5.46
CA ARG A 52 6.64 7.42 -4.97
C ARG A 52 7.09 7.75 -3.55
N ILE A 53 7.21 6.73 -2.72
CA ILE A 53 7.55 6.81 -1.30
C ILE A 53 8.68 5.79 -1.04
N PRO A 54 9.95 6.18 -1.27
CA PRO A 54 11.09 5.26 -1.18
C PRO A 54 11.27 4.61 0.20
N TRP A 55 10.74 5.25 1.25
CA TRP A 55 10.84 4.81 2.65
C TRP A 55 9.58 4.09 3.15
N VAL A 56 8.68 3.63 2.28
CA VAL A 56 7.40 3.02 2.67
C VAL A 56 7.56 1.76 3.54
N ASP A 57 8.61 0.98 3.30
CA ASP A 57 8.94 -0.27 3.99
C ASP A 57 9.94 -0.08 5.15
N SER A 58 10.21 1.18 5.53
CA SER A 58 11.14 1.51 6.61
C SER A 58 10.43 1.82 7.94
N PRO A 59 11.15 1.83 9.07
CA PRO A 59 10.62 2.32 10.36
C PRO A 59 10.00 3.72 10.29
N ARG A 60 10.59 4.60 9.49
CA ARG A 60 10.04 5.94 9.20
C ARG A 60 8.70 5.84 8.47
N GLY A 61 8.61 4.96 7.47
CA GLY A 61 7.38 4.69 6.72
C GLY A 61 6.27 4.20 7.63
N ALA A 62 6.58 3.24 8.51
CA ALA A 62 5.65 2.75 9.52
C ALA A 62 5.15 3.87 10.43
N LEU A 63 6.05 4.70 10.97
CA LEU A 63 5.68 5.85 11.81
C LEU A 63 4.71 6.80 11.09
N VAL A 64 5.01 7.18 9.84
CA VAL A 64 4.14 8.06 9.05
C VAL A 64 2.79 7.41 8.77
N ALA A 65 2.77 6.11 8.45
CA ALA A 65 1.55 5.36 8.19
C ALA A 65 0.62 5.33 9.42
N TYR A 66 1.14 4.99 10.60
CA TYR A 66 0.34 4.96 11.83
C TYR A 66 -0.17 6.34 12.24
N MET A 67 0.66 7.38 12.12
CA MET A 67 0.22 8.76 12.37
C MET A 67 -0.89 9.18 11.41
N THR A 68 -0.76 8.84 10.13
CA THR A 68 -1.75 9.21 9.11
C THR A 68 -3.06 8.47 9.31
N GLY A 69 -2.99 7.15 9.59
CA GLY A 69 -4.16 6.32 9.83
C GLY A 69 -4.98 6.76 11.05
N GLN A 70 -4.35 7.39 12.03
CA GLN A 70 -5.03 7.91 13.22
C GLN A 70 -5.31 9.42 13.16
N SER A 71 -4.93 10.12 12.07
CA SER A 71 -5.00 11.58 11.94
C SER A 71 -4.26 12.32 13.06
N TRP A 72 -3.08 11.83 13.44
CA TRP A 72 -2.27 12.41 14.52
C TRP A 72 -1.27 13.43 14.01
N THR A 73 -1.21 14.56 14.71
CA THR A 73 -0.14 15.55 14.53
C THR A 73 1.12 15.13 15.29
N GLN A 74 2.28 15.65 14.90
CA GLN A 74 3.54 15.42 15.63
C GLN A 74 3.46 15.92 17.08
N LYS A 75 2.72 17.02 17.31
CA LYS A 75 2.48 17.57 18.66
C LYS A 75 1.63 16.61 19.51
N ARG A 76 0.59 16.01 18.92
CA ARG A 76 -0.23 15.01 19.61
C ARG A 76 0.59 13.77 19.95
N LEU A 77 1.35 13.27 18.99
CA LEU A 77 2.21 12.10 19.21
C LEU A 77 3.27 12.38 20.30
N ALA A 78 3.86 13.58 20.31
CA ALA A 78 4.80 13.98 21.35
C ALA A 78 4.18 13.92 22.75
N LYS A 79 2.95 14.45 22.89
CA LYS A 79 2.20 14.42 24.15
C LYS A 79 1.86 12.99 24.58
N ALA A 80 1.48 12.12 23.64
CA ALA A 80 1.08 10.74 23.94
C ALA A 80 2.27 9.84 24.31
N THR A 81 3.42 10.03 23.66
CA THR A 81 4.61 9.16 23.83
C THR A 81 5.64 9.70 24.81
N GLY A 82 5.54 10.98 25.18
CA GLY A 82 6.60 11.71 25.90
C GLY A 82 7.88 11.93 25.06
N ILE A 83 7.87 11.63 23.76
CA ILE A 83 9.01 11.88 22.87
C ILE A 83 8.96 13.36 22.45
N PRO A 84 10.07 14.11 22.53
CA PRO A 84 10.10 15.50 22.05
C PRO A 84 9.63 15.61 20.59
N GLN A 85 8.79 16.60 20.29
CA GLN A 85 8.27 16.81 18.92
C GLN A 85 9.40 16.99 17.90
N GLY A 86 10.52 17.64 18.28
CA GLY A 86 11.71 17.74 17.43
C GLY A 86 12.33 16.38 17.08
N ASN A 87 12.35 15.44 18.02
CA ASN A 87 12.82 14.07 17.75
C ASN A 87 11.86 13.32 16.83
N ILE A 88 10.54 13.50 17.02
CA ILE A 88 9.53 12.94 16.10
C ILE A 88 9.72 13.50 14.69
N SER A 89 9.91 14.80 14.55
CA SER A 89 10.20 15.44 13.26
C SER A 89 11.48 14.88 12.62
N ALA A 90 12.54 14.70 13.40
CA ALA A 90 13.79 14.11 12.91
C ALA A 90 13.62 12.65 12.47
N MET A 91 12.79 11.85 13.17
CA MET A 91 12.45 10.48 12.77
C MET A 91 11.60 10.45 11.49
N ILE A 92 10.57 11.31 11.39
CA ILE A 92 9.69 11.42 10.21
C ILE A 92 10.41 11.93 8.98
N SER A 93 11.47 12.74 9.15
CA SER A 93 12.31 13.20 8.04
C SER A 93 13.45 12.22 7.72
N GLY A 94 13.66 11.18 8.53
CA GLY A 94 14.75 10.21 8.37
C GLY A 94 16.12 10.72 8.83
N LYS A 95 16.20 11.91 9.45
CA LYS A 95 17.43 12.47 10.01
C LYS A 95 17.87 11.77 11.30
N ARG A 96 16.95 11.03 11.95
CA ARG A 96 17.20 10.28 13.17
C ARG A 96 16.61 8.86 13.05
N PRO A 97 17.38 7.80 13.33
CA PRO A 97 16.85 6.44 13.37
C PRO A 97 15.95 6.23 14.61
N ILE A 98 15.04 5.24 14.53
CA ILE A 98 14.18 4.84 15.66
C ILE A 98 14.90 3.72 16.43
N GLY A 99 15.32 4.01 17.65
CA GLY A 99 15.96 3.01 18.52
C GLY A 99 14.94 2.14 19.28
N PRO A 100 15.36 1.00 19.86
CA PRO A 100 14.46 0.04 20.52
C PRO A 100 13.61 0.62 21.65
N ALA A 101 14.15 1.53 22.47
CA ALA A 101 13.40 2.17 23.54
C ALA A 101 12.29 3.08 23.00
N THR A 102 12.58 3.84 21.95
CA THR A 102 11.60 4.69 21.26
C THR A 102 10.57 3.84 20.53
N ALA A 103 10.99 2.77 19.87
CA ALA A 103 10.12 1.82 19.18
C ALA A 103 9.07 1.23 20.14
N ARG A 104 9.48 0.84 21.36
CA ARG A 104 8.54 0.35 22.40
C ARG A 104 7.51 1.40 22.81
N ARG A 105 7.91 2.65 23.07
CA ARG A 105 6.98 3.74 23.40
C ARG A 105 5.98 4.03 22.28
N LEU A 106 6.45 4.02 21.03
CA LEU A 106 5.59 4.19 19.85
C LEU A 106 4.60 3.02 19.73
N ALA A 107 5.08 1.79 19.90
CA ALA A 107 4.26 0.59 19.87
C ALA A 107 3.16 0.58 20.94
N GLU A 108 3.51 0.90 22.19
CA GLU A 108 2.54 1.03 23.28
C GLU A 108 1.48 2.09 22.96
N THR A 109 1.91 3.23 22.41
CA THR A 109 1.00 4.33 22.07
C THR A 109 0.07 3.99 20.90
N PHE A 110 0.56 3.25 19.91
CA PHE A 110 -0.22 2.86 18.73
C PHE A 110 -0.94 1.52 18.88
N GLY A 111 -0.67 0.75 19.93
CA GLY A 111 -1.22 -0.59 20.15
C GLY A 111 -0.71 -1.63 19.15
N VAL A 112 0.58 -1.60 18.81
CA VAL A 112 1.19 -2.48 17.79
C VAL A 112 2.51 -3.10 18.26
N ASP A 113 3.04 -4.07 17.50
CA ASP A 113 4.36 -4.64 17.78
C ASP A 113 5.48 -3.62 17.51
N TYR A 114 6.41 -3.47 18.46
CA TYR A 114 7.55 -2.54 18.37
C TYR A 114 8.49 -2.83 17.19
N ARG A 115 8.54 -4.08 16.72
CA ARG A 115 9.36 -4.49 15.57
C ARG A 115 8.95 -3.80 14.26
N LYS A 116 7.74 -3.24 14.20
CA LYS A 116 7.31 -2.40 13.06
C LYS A 116 8.12 -1.12 12.92
N PHE A 117 8.83 -0.71 13.98
CA PHE A 117 9.67 0.49 14.01
C PHE A 117 11.17 0.19 14.07
N LEU A 118 11.60 -1.02 13.69
CA LEU A 118 13.01 -1.44 13.65
C LEU A 118 13.44 -1.91 12.26
#